data_AF-B4Y2Y5-F1
#
_entry.id   AF-B4Y2Y5-F1
#
_cell.length_a   1.000
_cell.length_b   1.000
_cell.length_c   1.000
_cell.angle_alpha   90.00
_cell.angle_beta   90.00
_cell.angle_gamma   90.00
#
_symmetry.space_group_name_H-M   'P 1'
#
loop_
_entity.id
_entity.type
_entity.pdbx_description
1 polymer ?
#
loop_
_entity_poly.entity_id
_entity_poly.type
_entity_poly.pdbx_seq_one_letter_code
_entity_poly.pdbx_strand_id
1 'polypeptide(L)'
;MSAASILALSGGVGGAKLADGLLHAAGRGRLTVVVNTGDDFTHLGLHVSPDIDTALYTLADLANPETGWGRRDETWTFMDALARLGGETWFRLGDGDLATHVERTRRLAAGEPLSAIVADFARRLGIDADIVPMSDQALRTRVQTDEGTFDFQDYFVRQQCRPVTRAVEFVFAPDTR
;
A
#
# COMPACT_ATOMS: atom_id res chain seq x y z
N MET A 1 12.66 24.46 -24.24
CA MET A 1 11.36 23.84 -23.90
C MET A 1 11.52 23.21 -22.53
N SER A 2 10.69 23.59 -21.54
CA SER A 2 10.62 22.84 -20.28
C SER A 2 10.20 21.43 -20.63
N ALA A 3 10.93 20.44 -20.14
CA ALA A 3 10.67 19.06 -20.49
C ALA A 3 9.41 18.60 -19.73
N ALA A 4 8.45 17.96 -20.42
CA ALA A 4 7.12 17.65 -19.87
C ALA A 4 7.15 16.80 -18.59
N SER A 5 6.35 17.14 -17.59
CA SER A 5 6.13 16.32 -16.39
C SER A 5 5.13 15.19 -16.68
N ILE A 6 5.33 14.03 -16.05
CA ILE A 6 4.46 12.86 -16.17
C ILE A 6 3.73 12.65 -14.85
N LEU A 7 2.40 12.48 -14.93
CA LEU A 7 1.58 12.03 -13.81
C LEU A 7 1.02 10.66 -14.15
N ALA A 8 1.28 9.67 -13.29
CA ALA A 8 0.77 8.31 -13.42
C ALA A 8 -0.20 8.02 -12.27
N LEU A 9 -1.36 7.45 -12.59
CA LEU A 9 -2.25 6.85 -11.60
C LEU A 9 -1.82 5.39 -11.42
N SER A 10 -1.63 4.95 -10.18
CA SER A 10 -1.10 3.63 -9.85
C SER A 10 -1.96 2.91 -8.81
N GLY A 11 -2.18 1.63 -9.05
CA GLY A 11 -2.75 0.68 -8.10
C GLY A 11 -2.20 -0.72 -8.39
N GLY A 12 -1.96 -1.49 -7.34
CA GLY A 12 -1.34 -2.80 -7.37
C GLY A 12 0.05 -2.87 -8.00
N VAL A 13 0.50 -4.10 -8.20
CA VAL A 13 1.82 -4.44 -8.78
C VAL A 13 1.97 -3.93 -10.22
N GLY A 14 0.89 -3.98 -11.00
CA GLY A 14 0.90 -3.52 -12.40
C GLY A 14 1.18 -2.03 -12.52
N GLY A 15 0.53 -1.21 -11.69
CA GLY A 15 0.76 0.24 -11.64
C GLY A 15 2.19 0.57 -11.21
N ALA A 16 2.70 -0.12 -10.19
CA ALA A 16 4.07 0.08 -9.70
C ALA A 16 5.13 -0.25 -10.76
N LYS A 17 4.96 -1.35 -11.52
CA LYS A 17 5.85 -1.71 -12.63
C LYS A 17 5.81 -0.71 -13.78
N LEU A 18 4.62 -0.17 -14.11
CA LEU A 18 4.50 0.89 -15.10
C LEU A 18 5.23 2.17 -14.63
N ALA A 19 5.02 2.56 -13.37
CA ALA A 19 5.69 3.71 -12.77
C ALA A 19 7.22 3.55 -12.76
N ASP A 20 7.72 2.36 -12.46
CA ASP A 20 9.15 2.04 -12.55
C ASP A 20 9.69 2.22 -13.98
N GLY A 21 9.00 1.68 -14.99
CA GLY A 21 9.38 1.89 -16.39
C GLY A 21 9.34 3.36 -16.82
N LEU A 22 8.35 4.12 -16.35
CA LEU A 22 8.25 5.56 -16.58
C LEU A 22 9.39 6.33 -15.91
N LEU A 23 9.78 5.95 -14.69
CA LEU A 23 10.89 6.58 -13.98
C LEU A 23 12.20 6.44 -14.77
N HIS A 24 12.47 5.25 -15.29
CA HIS A 24 13.62 4.98 -16.16
C HIS A 24 13.58 5.77 -17.48
N ALA A 25 12.39 6.04 -18.02
CA ALA A 25 12.23 6.73 -19.31
C ALA A 25 12.15 8.27 -19.21
N ALA A 26 11.60 8.82 -18.13
CA ALA A 26 11.26 10.24 -18.01
C ALA A 26 12.46 11.14 -17.62
N GLY A 27 13.48 10.55 -16.99
CA GLY A 27 14.58 11.26 -16.35
C GLY A 27 14.22 11.79 -14.95
N ARG A 28 15.25 12.15 -14.18
CA ARG A 28 15.18 12.53 -12.76
C ARG A 28 14.17 13.65 -12.49
N GLY A 29 13.39 13.52 -11.41
CA GLY A 29 12.49 14.58 -10.91
C GLY A 29 11.32 14.96 -11.81
N ARG A 30 10.84 14.05 -12.67
CA ARG A 30 9.79 14.34 -13.66
C ARG A 30 8.55 13.45 -13.59
N LEU A 31 8.53 12.50 -12.66
CA LEU A 31 7.43 11.58 -12.46
C LEU A 31 6.75 11.85 -11.12
N THR A 32 5.44 12.05 -11.18
CA THR A 32 4.55 11.97 -10.01
C THR A 32 3.67 10.73 -10.14
N VAL A 33 3.62 9.92 -9.10
CA VAL A 33 2.80 8.72 -9.02
C VAL A 33 1.72 8.95 -7.97
N VAL A 34 0.46 9.04 -8.42
CA VAL A 34 -0.70 9.12 -7.54
C VAL A 34 -1.19 7.71 -7.27
N VAL A 35 -1.12 7.28 -6.01
CA VAL A 35 -1.34 5.89 -5.61
C VAL A 35 -2.70 5.69 -4.95
N ASN A 36 -3.41 4.64 -5.35
CA ASN A 36 -4.66 4.22 -4.73
C ASN A 36 -4.49 4.01 -3.21
N THR A 37 -5.46 4.50 -2.43
CA THR A 37 -5.57 4.29 -0.98
C THR A 37 -6.82 3.50 -0.58
N GLY A 38 -7.61 3.03 -1.56
CA GLY A 38 -8.84 2.29 -1.27
C GLY A 38 -8.61 0.89 -0.69
N ASP A 39 -7.39 0.40 -0.83
CA ASP A 39 -6.95 -0.90 -0.31
C ASP A 39 -6.35 -0.77 1.10
N ASP A 40 -6.23 0.46 1.62
CA ASP A 40 -5.66 0.72 2.93
C ASP A 40 -6.54 0.12 4.03
N PHE A 41 -5.93 -0.60 4.96
CA PHE A 41 -6.66 -1.30 6.01
C PHE A 41 -5.92 -1.40 7.34
N THR A 42 -6.67 -1.79 8.36
CA THR A 42 -6.13 -1.98 9.69
C THR A 42 -5.94 -3.47 9.93
N HIS A 43 -4.69 -3.89 10.12
CA HIS A 43 -4.33 -5.28 10.42
C HIS A 43 -3.47 -5.31 11.67
N LEU A 44 -3.82 -6.12 12.66
CA LEU A 44 -3.11 -6.20 13.95
C LEU A 44 -2.94 -4.83 14.65
N GLY A 45 -3.88 -3.91 14.44
CA GLY A 45 -3.82 -2.54 14.94
C GLY A 45 -2.90 -1.60 14.15
N LEU A 46 -2.31 -2.07 13.05
CA LEU A 46 -1.41 -1.31 12.19
C LEU A 46 -2.13 -0.84 10.92
N HIS A 47 -1.80 0.37 10.47
CA HIS A 47 -2.24 0.91 9.19
C HIS A 47 -1.36 0.37 8.05
N VAL A 48 -1.96 -0.46 7.21
CA VAL A 48 -1.33 -1.10 6.05
C VAL A 48 -1.85 -0.41 4.79
N SER A 49 -0.95 -0.04 3.88
CA SER A 49 -1.29 0.66 2.63
C SER A 49 -0.71 -0.10 1.43
N PRO A 50 -1.35 -1.21 0.98
CA PRO A 50 -0.73 -2.19 0.09
C PRO A 50 -0.20 -1.59 -1.22
N ASP A 51 -0.94 -0.69 -1.84
CA ASP A 51 -0.56 -0.09 -3.13
C ASP A 51 0.57 0.94 -2.97
N ILE A 52 0.53 1.73 -1.89
CA ILE A 52 1.62 2.66 -1.53
C ILE A 52 2.89 1.88 -1.22
N ASP A 53 2.80 0.83 -0.41
CA ASP A 53 3.92 -0.01 -0.03
C ASP A 53 4.52 -0.70 -1.26
N THR A 54 3.67 -1.23 -2.15
CA THR A 54 4.10 -1.79 -3.43
C THR A 54 4.81 -0.76 -4.32
N ALA A 55 4.30 0.46 -4.42
CA ALA A 55 4.96 1.53 -5.18
C ALA A 55 6.32 1.91 -4.56
N LEU A 56 6.37 2.13 -3.25
CA LEU A 56 7.61 2.44 -2.52
C LEU A 56 8.65 1.36 -2.73
N TYR A 57 8.28 0.09 -2.55
CA TYR A 57 9.23 -1.02 -2.65
C TYR A 57 9.66 -1.27 -4.09
N THR A 58 8.78 -1.13 -5.08
CA THR A 58 9.16 -1.30 -6.48
C THR A 58 10.13 -0.23 -6.93
N LEU A 59 9.81 1.05 -6.69
CA LEU A 59 10.64 2.17 -7.14
C LEU A 59 11.95 2.32 -6.34
N ALA A 60 12.05 1.69 -5.17
CA ALA A 60 13.27 1.62 -4.37
C ALA A 60 14.13 0.37 -4.64
N ASP A 61 13.77 -0.46 -5.62
CA ASP A 61 14.41 -1.77 -5.85
C ASP A 61 14.40 -2.65 -4.58
N LEU A 62 13.28 -2.68 -3.85
CA LEU A 62 13.08 -3.51 -2.66
C LEU A 62 11.97 -4.54 -2.83
N ALA A 63 11.21 -4.50 -3.92
CA ALA A 63 10.12 -5.43 -4.17
C ALA A 63 10.64 -6.87 -4.31
N ASN A 64 9.88 -7.84 -3.80
CA ASN A 64 10.20 -9.26 -3.97
C ASN A 64 9.82 -9.74 -5.38
N PRO A 65 10.78 -10.15 -6.23
CA PRO A 65 10.50 -10.59 -7.59
C PRO A 65 9.86 -11.99 -7.65
N GLU A 66 10.01 -12.82 -6.62
CA GLU A 66 9.55 -14.21 -6.60
C GLU A 66 8.06 -14.30 -6.27
N THR A 67 7.63 -13.60 -5.22
CA THR A 67 6.22 -13.55 -4.81
C THR A 67 5.44 -12.52 -5.61
N GLY A 68 6.12 -11.50 -6.14
CA GLY A 68 5.51 -10.36 -6.83
C GLY A 68 4.87 -9.33 -5.89
N TRP A 69 4.96 -9.54 -4.57
CA TRP A 69 4.42 -8.65 -3.53
C TRP A 69 5.31 -8.68 -2.29
N GLY A 70 5.26 -7.63 -1.47
CA GLY A 70 6.13 -7.48 -0.30
C GLY A 70 7.58 -7.17 -0.68
N ARG A 71 8.47 -7.24 0.31
CA ARG A 71 9.89 -6.85 0.17
C ARG A 71 10.77 -8.08 -0.05
N ARG A 72 11.88 -7.90 -0.77
CA ARG A 72 12.96 -8.89 -0.84
C ARG A 72 13.67 -9.00 0.50
N ASP A 73 14.33 -10.13 0.73
CA ASP A 73 15.15 -10.40 1.92
C ASP A 73 14.37 -10.30 3.25
N GLU A 74 13.06 -10.59 3.22
CA GLU A 74 12.21 -10.60 4.40
C GLU A 74 12.44 -11.81 5.29
N THR A 75 12.38 -11.58 6.60
CA THR A 75 12.25 -12.63 7.60
C THR A 75 10.82 -12.64 8.15
N TRP A 76 10.41 -13.76 8.74
CA TRP A 76 9.04 -14.01 9.19
C TRP A 76 8.94 -14.24 10.69
N THR A 77 9.91 -13.76 11.45
CA THR A 77 10.06 -14.05 12.87
C THR A 77 8.86 -13.54 13.66
N PHE A 78 8.38 -12.34 13.32
CA PHE A 78 7.18 -11.76 13.93
C PHE A 78 5.94 -12.63 13.69
N MET A 79 5.69 -13.02 12.44
CA MET A 79 4.50 -13.84 12.10
C MET A 79 4.54 -15.22 12.74
N ASP A 80 5.73 -15.84 12.82
CA ASP A 80 5.91 -17.14 13.48
C ASP A 80 5.64 -17.04 14.99
N ALA A 81 6.11 -15.97 15.64
CA ALA A 81 5.83 -15.72 17.05
C ALA A 81 4.35 -15.43 17.29
N LEU A 82 3.72 -14.62 16.43
CA LEU A 82 2.30 -14.30 16.49
C LEU A 82 1.43 -15.55 16.35
N ALA A 83 1.76 -16.45 15.42
CA ALA A 83 1.07 -17.71 15.23
C ALA A 83 1.10 -18.58 16.49
N ARG A 84 2.23 -18.65 17.19
CA ARG A 84 2.37 -19.40 18.46
C ARG A 84 1.51 -18.83 19.59
N LEU A 85 1.19 -17.54 19.54
CA LEU A 85 0.29 -16.88 20.48
C LEU A 85 -1.20 -16.99 20.08
N GLY A 86 -1.51 -17.61 18.93
CA GLY A 86 -2.87 -17.72 18.41
C GLY A 86 -3.39 -16.48 17.69
N GLY A 87 -2.50 -15.59 17.26
CA GLY A 87 -2.88 -14.40 16.50
C GLY A 87 -3.28 -14.69 15.05
N GLU A 88 -3.82 -13.67 14.38
CA GLU A 88 -4.21 -13.76 12.97
C GLU A 88 -2.99 -13.86 12.04
N THR A 89 -3.04 -14.79 11.07
CA THR A 89 -1.92 -15.07 10.14
C THR A 89 -2.35 -15.07 8.67
N TRP A 90 -3.60 -14.70 8.39
CA TRP A 90 -4.16 -14.72 7.04
C TRP A 90 -3.53 -13.65 6.12
N PHE A 91 -3.03 -12.56 6.70
CA PHE A 91 -2.20 -11.55 6.03
C PHE A 91 -0.82 -11.59 6.67
N ARG A 92 0.22 -11.89 5.88
CA ARG A 92 1.57 -12.04 6.41
C ARG A 92 2.33 -10.73 6.28
N LEU A 93 2.93 -10.29 7.38
CA LEU A 93 3.80 -9.11 7.42
C LEU A 93 5.26 -9.56 7.58
N GLY A 94 6.12 -9.20 6.63
CA GLY A 94 7.57 -9.40 6.79
C GLY A 94 8.12 -8.50 7.91
N ASP A 95 9.24 -8.89 8.54
CA ASP A 95 9.83 -8.12 9.64
C ASP A 95 10.26 -6.69 9.19
N GLY A 96 10.74 -6.53 7.95
CA GLY A 96 11.05 -5.22 7.35
C GLY A 96 9.81 -4.42 6.98
N ASP A 97 8.80 -5.07 6.42
CA ASP A 97 7.50 -4.49 6.09
C ASP A 97 6.75 -4.00 7.35
N LEU A 98 6.84 -4.77 8.43
CA LEU A 98 6.30 -4.43 9.74
C LEU A 98 6.86 -3.09 10.25
N ALA A 99 8.15 -2.80 10.01
CA ALA A 99 8.75 -1.52 10.39
C ALA A 99 8.08 -0.34 9.66
N THR A 100 7.77 -0.50 8.37
CA THR A 100 7.02 0.50 7.59
C THR A 100 5.65 0.75 8.21
N HIS A 101 4.90 -0.31 8.52
CA HIS A 101 3.55 -0.18 9.06
C HIS A 101 3.53 0.41 10.48
N VAL A 102 4.46 -0.01 11.34
CA VAL A 102 4.61 0.55 12.70
C VAL A 102 4.91 2.04 12.64
N GLU A 103 5.87 2.46 11.80
CA GLU A 103 6.24 3.87 11.72
C GLU A 103 5.13 4.72 11.10
N ARG A 104 4.45 4.24 10.05
CA ARG A 104 3.28 4.90 9.47
C ARG A 104 2.18 5.07 10.51
N THR A 105 1.83 4.01 11.23
CA THR A 105 0.79 4.02 12.25
C THR A 105 1.12 5.02 13.36
N ARG A 106 2.36 5.02 13.84
CA ARG A 106 2.82 5.96 14.87
C ARG A 106 2.72 7.42 14.41
N ARG A 107 3.09 7.73 13.16
CA ARG A 107 3.05 9.09 12.62
C ARG A 107 1.62 9.56 12.32
N LEU A 108 0.76 8.70 11.77
CA LEU A 108 -0.66 8.98 11.61
C LEU A 108 -1.33 9.28 12.96
N ALA A 109 -1.02 8.49 14.00
CA ALA A 109 -1.51 8.72 15.36
C ALA A 109 -1.00 10.05 15.97
N ALA A 110 0.13 10.56 15.50
CA ALA A 110 0.66 11.88 15.86
C ALA A 110 0.04 13.04 15.06
N GLY A 111 -0.93 12.76 14.16
CA GLY A 111 -1.64 13.76 13.36
C GLY A 111 -0.93 14.15 12.07
N GLU A 112 0.13 13.44 11.67
CA GLU A 112 0.79 13.71 10.40
C GLU A 112 -0.02 13.13 9.22
N PRO A 113 -0.24 13.88 8.12
CA PRO A 113 -1.00 13.38 6.98
C PRO A 113 -0.24 12.27 6.25
N LEU A 114 -0.98 11.34 5.65
CA LEU A 114 -0.42 10.19 4.91
C LEU A 114 0.53 10.65 3.80
N SER A 115 0.20 11.72 3.11
CA SER A 115 1.00 12.34 2.05
C SER A 115 2.39 12.75 2.53
N ALA A 116 2.50 13.38 3.71
CA ALA A 116 3.79 13.76 4.28
C ALA A 116 4.61 12.53 4.71
N ILE A 117 3.95 11.50 5.25
CA ILE A 117 4.60 10.24 5.63
C ILE A 117 5.16 9.53 4.40
N VAL A 118 4.37 9.39 3.34
CA VAL A 118 4.77 8.74 2.09
C VAL A 118 5.91 9.50 1.41
N ALA A 119 5.85 10.83 1.35
CA ALA A 119 6.92 11.65 0.81
C ALA A 119 8.24 11.46 1.57
N ASP A 120 8.19 11.40 2.91
CA ASP A 120 9.37 11.15 3.73
C ASP A 120 9.93 9.73 3.54
N PHE A 121 9.08 8.71 3.45
CA PHE A 121 9.50 7.34 3.15
C PHE A 121 10.17 7.24 1.78
N ALA A 122 9.56 7.79 0.74
CA ALA A 122 10.13 7.80 -0.61
C ALA A 122 11.53 8.44 -0.63
N ARG A 123 11.69 9.58 0.04
CA ARG A 123 12.98 10.28 0.18
C ARG A 123 14.03 9.43 0.90
N ARG A 124 13.66 8.76 2.01
CA ARG A 124 14.57 7.90 2.79
C ARG A 124 14.98 6.65 2.03
N LEU A 125 14.12 6.15 1.16
CA LEU A 125 14.38 5.03 0.27
C LEU A 125 15.15 5.42 -1.00
N GLY A 126 15.45 6.71 -1.20
CA GLY A 126 16.23 7.19 -2.34
C GLY A 126 15.46 7.23 -3.66
N ILE A 127 14.12 7.28 -3.61
CA ILE A 127 13.25 7.30 -4.79
C ILE A 127 13.29 8.68 -5.44
N ASP A 128 13.49 8.72 -6.76
CA ASP A 128 13.60 9.93 -7.58
C ASP A 128 12.29 10.24 -8.35
N ALA A 129 11.17 10.06 -7.64
CA ALA A 129 9.82 10.36 -8.10
C ALA A 129 9.00 10.87 -6.92
N ASP A 130 8.01 11.72 -7.20
CA ASP A 130 7.04 12.14 -6.20
C ASP A 130 5.98 11.05 -6.08
N ILE A 131 5.92 10.36 -4.95
CA ILE A 131 4.85 9.40 -4.65
C ILE A 131 3.85 10.07 -3.72
N VAL A 132 2.60 10.17 -4.15
CA VAL A 132 1.52 10.80 -3.38
C VAL A 132 0.34 9.84 -3.25
N PRO A 133 -0.27 9.72 -2.05
CA PRO A 133 -1.54 9.02 -1.93
C PRO A 133 -2.62 9.79 -2.72
N MET A 134 -3.60 9.09 -3.27
CA MET A 134 -4.74 9.73 -3.94
C MET A 134 -5.58 10.60 -2.99
N SER A 135 -5.50 10.34 -1.68
CA SER A 135 -6.20 11.08 -0.63
C SER A 135 -5.49 10.92 0.72
N ASP A 136 -5.49 11.99 1.53
CA ASP A 136 -5.16 11.92 2.97
C ASP A 136 -6.37 11.52 3.82
N GLN A 137 -7.59 11.63 3.28
CA GLN A 137 -8.80 11.15 3.94
C GLN A 137 -8.90 9.63 3.77
N ALA A 138 -9.25 8.94 4.85
CA ALA A 138 -9.44 7.50 4.82
C ALA A 138 -10.60 7.12 3.90
N LEU A 139 -10.32 6.24 2.94
CA LEU A 139 -11.26 5.64 2.01
C LEU A 139 -11.03 4.13 2.00
N ARG A 140 -12.10 3.35 1.93
CA ARG A 140 -12.05 1.88 1.86
C ARG A 140 -12.89 1.36 0.72
N THR A 141 -12.31 0.49 -0.10
CA THR A 141 -13.03 -0.33 -1.06
C THR A 141 -13.66 -1.50 -0.33
N ARG A 142 -14.98 -1.67 -0.48
CA ARG A 142 -15.74 -2.81 0.06
C ARG A 142 -16.39 -3.59 -1.07
N VAL A 143 -16.45 -4.90 -0.89
CA VAL A 143 -17.04 -5.83 -1.86
C VAL A 143 -18.28 -6.44 -1.24
N GLN A 144 -19.44 -6.16 -1.84
CA GLN A 144 -20.68 -6.85 -1.50
C GLN A 144 -20.72 -8.18 -2.23
N THR A 145 -20.99 -9.25 -1.51
CA THR A 145 -21.01 -10.61 -2.04
C THR A 145 -22.30 -11.33 -1.65
N ASP A 146 -22.45 -12.57 -2.07
CA ASP A 146 -23.51 -13.46 -1.61
C ASP A 146 -23.33 -13.97 -0.17
N GLU A 147 -22.14 -13.84 0.41
CA GLU A 147 -21.81 -14.23 1.78
C GLU A 147 -21.70 -13.04 2.76
N GLY A 148 -21.95 -11.82 2.28
CA GLY A 148 -21.87 -10.59 3.07
C GLY A 148 -20.97 -9.53 2.43
N THR A 149 -20.70 -8.46 3.17
CA THR A 149 -19.79 -7.39 2.73
C THR A 149 -18.44 -7.55 3.39
N PHE A 150 -17.38 -7.53 2.57
CA PHE A 150 -15.99 -7.63 3.03
C PHE A 150 -15.22 -6.35 2.68
N ASP A 151 -14.25 -5.99 3.52
CA ASP A 151 -13.20 -5.06 3.09
C ASP A 151 -12.37 -5.73 1.97
N PHE A 152 -11.84 -4.94 1.05
CA PHE A 152 -11.23 -5.50 -0.18
C PHE A 152 -10.10 -6.51 0.08
N GLN A 153 -9.23 -6.25 1.06
CA GLN A 153 -8.12 -7.16 1.40
C GLN A 153 -8.60 -8.47 2.04
N ASP A 154 -9.68 -8.45 2.83
CA ASP A 154 -10.31 -9.67 3.32
C ASP A 154 -10.87 -10.49 2.14
N TYR A 155 -11.59 -9.85 1.22
CA TYR A 155 -12.13 -10.51 0.03
C TYR A 155 -11.02 -11.10 -0.86
N PHE A 156 -9.99 -10.30 -1.14
CA PHE A 156 -8.93 -10.65 -2.07
C PHE A 156 -7.94 -11.68 -1.51
N VAL A 157 -7.48 -11.49 -0.26
CA VAL A 157 -6.44 -12.33 0.35
C VAL A 157 -7.05 -13.47 1.15
N ARG A 158 -7.93 -13.17 2.11
CA ARG A 158 -8.47 -14.17 3.05
C ARG A 158 -9.49 -15.09 2.38
N GLN A 159 -10.42 -14.50 1.62
CA GLN A 159 -11.47 -15.24 0.92
C GLN A 159 -11.07 -15.70 -0.48
N GLN A 160 -9.90 -15.27 -0.98
CA GLN A 160 -9.36 -15.64 -2.29
C GLN A 160 -10.35 -15.41 -3.45
N CYS A 161 -11.14 -14.33 -3.38
CA CYS A 161 -12.18 -13.99 -4.36
C CYS A 161 -13.22 -15.10 -4.60
N ARG A 162 -13.44 -15.99 -3.62
CA ARG A 162 -14.40 -17.10 -3.76
C ARG A 162 -15.87 -16.66 -3.65
N PRO A 163 -16.27 -15.79 -2.70
CA PRO A 163 -17.65 -15.30 -2.65
C PRO A 163 -18.01 -14.56 -3.93
N VAL A 164 -19.26 -14.68 -4.38
CA VAL A 164 -19.71 -14.09 -5.65
C VAL A 164 -19.97 -12.60 -5.46
N THR A 165 -19.17 -11.76 -6.10
CA THR A 165 -19.34 -10.30 -6.07
C THR A 165 -20.67 -9.87 -6.69
N ARG A 166 -21.39 -9.01 -5.96
CA ARG A 166 -22.64 -8.34 -6.39
C ARG A 166 -22.42 -6.85 -6.68
N ALA A 167 -21.61 -6.17 -5.87
CA ALA A 167 -21.30 -4.75 -6.03
C ALA A 167 -19.96 -4.40 -5.38
N VAL A 168 -19.40 -3.25 -5.78
CA VAL A 168 -18.22 -2.62 -5.15
C VAL A 168 -18.63 -1.24 -4.65
N GLU A 169 -18.27 -0.93 -3.42
CA GLU A 169 -18.59 0.32 -2.74
C GLU A 169 -17.33 1.02 -2.25
N PHE A 170 -17.33 2.36 -2.31
CA PHE A 170 -16.25 3.18 -1.77
C PHE A 170 -16.75 3.92 -0.53
N VAL A 171 -16.23 3.53 0.64
CA VAL A 171 -16.64 4.08 1.92
C VAL A 171 -15.60 5.10 2.38
N PHE A 172 -16.03 6.35 2.49
CA PHE A 172 -15.23 7.43 3.05
C PHE A 172 -15.41 7.44 4.57
N ALA A 173 -14.33 7.64 5.32
CA ALA A 173 -14.46 7.95 6.73
C ALA A 173 -15.25 9.27 6.87
N PRO A 174 -16.11 9.41 7.90
CA PRO A 174 -16.78 10.67 8.16
C PRO A 174 -15.73 11.79 8.31
N ASP A 175 -15.96 12.93 7.66
CA ASP A 175 -15.06 14.07 7.71
C ASP A 175 -15.04 14.60 9.16
N THR A 176 -13.97 14.38 9.90
CA THR A 176 -13.84 14.83 11.30
C THR A 176 -13.32 16.27 11.39
N ARG A 177 -13.65 17.11 10.40
CA ARG A 177 -13.26 18.53 10.37
C ARG A 177 -14.09 19.36 11.34
#